data_AF-S5LUA8-F1
#
_entry.id   AF-S5LUA8-F1
#
_cell.length_a   1.000
_cell.length_b   1.000
_cell.length_c   1.000
_cell.angle_alpha   90.00
_cell.angle_beta   90.00
_cell.angle_gamma   90.00
#
_symmetry.space_group_name_H-M   'P 1'
#
loop_
_entity.id
_entity.type
_entity.pdbx_description
1 polymer ?
#
loop_
_entity_poly.entity_id
_entity_poly.type
_entity_poly.pdbx_seq_one_letter_code
_entity_poly.pdbx_strand_id
1 'polypeptide(L)'
;MNGLAKGGIITNFVGTALAALISIILLIASLLTTSTLPIAGGIIIIFTIISLISSILIIIFGALALAKGNNKFKITTGIIGIISILFNWIAYFFVAIIILVGSILTLCGKAKN
;
A
#
# COMPACT_ATOMS: atom_id res chain seq x y z
N MET A 1 -19.39 -0.55 15.89
CA MET A 1 -18.95 -0.29 14.50
C MET A 1 -17.70 -1.10 14.12
N ASN A 2 -17.70 -2.42 14.32
CA ASN A 2 -16.57 -3.30 13.92
C ASN A 2 -16.36 -3.40 12.41
N GLY A 3 -17.42 -3.16 11.63
CA GLY A 3 -17.39 -3.26 10.17
C GLY A 3 -16.48 -2.22 9.52
N LEU A 4 -16.30 -1.05 10.14
CA LEU A 4 -15.48 0.03 9.56
C LEU A 4 -14.00 -0.33 9.51
N ALA A 5 -13.44 -0.90 10.59
CA ALA A 5 -12.04 -1.31 10.65
C ALA A 5 -11.77 -2.46 9.69
N LYS A 6 -12.66 -3.46 9.66
CA LYS A 6 -12.55 -4.58 8.71
C LYS A 6 -12.66 -4.11 7.26
N GLY A 7 -13.64 -3.24 6.97
CA GLY A 7 -13.82 -2.63 5.66
C GLY A 7 -12.58 -1.85 5.22
N GLY A 8 -12.03 -1.02 6.10
CA GLY A 8 -10.79 -0.28 5.83
C GLY A 8 -9.60 -1.19 5.52
N ILE A 9 -9.42 -2.27 6.28
CA ILE A 9 -8.32 -3.23 6.04
C ILE A 9 -8.52 -3.94 4.70
N ILE A 10 -9.75 -4.35 4.35
CA ILE A 10 -10.05 -4.97 3.06
C ILE A 10 -9.78 -3.99 1.91
N THR A 11 -10.22 -2.73 2.03
CA THR A 11 -9.95 -1.68 1.04
C THR A 11 -8.44 -1.45 0.88
N ASN A 12 -7.69 -1.46 1.98
CA ASN A 12 -6.23 -1.40 1.94
C ASN A 12 -5.61 -2.61 1.24
N PHE A 13 -6.12 -3.83 1.48
CA PHE A 13 -5.68 -5.04 0.77
C PHE A 13 -5.88 -4.93 -0.74
N VAL A 14 -7.04 -4.45 -1.18
CA VAL A 14 -7.33 -4.26 -2.61
C VAL A 14 -6.42 -3.19 -3.20
N GLY A 15 -6.27 -2.06 -2.50
CA GLY A 15 -5.40 -0.96 -2.93
C GLY A 15 -3.94 -1.37 -3.05
N THR A 16 -3.40 -2.12 -2.08
CA THR A 16 -2.01 -2.57 -2.11
C THR A 16 -1.77 -3.72 -3.07
N ALA A 17 -2.75 -4.60 -3.30
CA ALA A 17 -2.66 -5.61 -4.35
C ALA A 17 -2.58 -4.96 -5.74
N LEU A 18 -3.43 -3.96 -6.01
CA LEU A 18 -3.37 -3.18 -7.26
C LEU A 18 -2.05 -2.42 -7.39
N ALA A 19 -1.59 -1.78 -6.31
CA ALA A 19 -0.31 -1.10 -6.27
C ALA A 19 0.85 -2.05 -6.61
N ALA A 20 0.89 -3.22 -5.98
CA ALA A 20 1.93 -4.21 -6.22
C ALA A 20 1.93 -4.70 -7.68
N LEU A 21 0.75 -4.96 -8.26
CA LEU A 21 0.61 -5.45 -9.63
C LEU A 21 1.10 -4.40 -10.64
N ILE A 22 0.72 -3.14 -10.44
CA ILE A 22 1.17 -2.00 -11.24
C ILE A 22 2.68 -1.77 -11.08
N SER A 23 3.21 -1.84 -9.85
CA SER A 23 4.64 -1.70 -9.58
C SER A 23 5.45 -2.79 -10.28
N ILE A 24 4.95 -4.03 -10.35
CA ILE A 24 5.60 -5.11 -11.12
C ILE A 24 5.63 -4.77 -12.61
N ILE A 25 4.53 -4.27 -13.17
CA ILE A 25 4.46 -3.86 -14.59
C ILE A 25 5.44 -2.72 -14.88
N LEU A 26 5.49 -1.70 -14.00
CA LEU A 26 6.43 -0.57 -14.10
C LEU A 26 7.89 -1.02 -13.99
N LEU A 27 8.20 -1.99 -13.11
CA LEU A 27 9.53 -2.56 -12.97
C LEU A 27 9.98 -3.22 -14.29
N ILE A 28 9.12 -4.05 -14.88
CA ILE A 28 9.38 -4.74 -16.15
C ILE A 28 9.56 -3.71 -17.29
N ALA A 29 8.68 -2.71 -17.39
CA ALA A 29 8.79 -1.66 -18.40
C ALA A 29 10.08 -0.82 -18.26
N SER A 30 10.51 -0.56 -17.02
CA SER A 30 11.73 0.19 -16.73
C SER A 30 12.98 -0.61 -17.07
N LEU A 31 12.99 -1.92 -16.80
CA LEU A 31 14.07 -2.83 -17.19
C LEU A 31 14.27 -2.85 -18.72
N LEU A 32 13.17 -2.84 -19.49
CA LEU A 32 13.17 -2.88 -20.96
C LEU A 32 13.61 -1.56 -21.62
N THR A 33 13.44 -0.42 -20.94
CA THR A 33 13.74 0.94 -21.47
C THR A 33 15.07 1.52 -20.98
N THR A 34 15.81 0.80 -20.14
CA THR A 34 17.10 1.26 -19.57
C THR A 34 18.20 1.59 -20.60
N SER A 35 18.03 1.26 -21.89
CA SER A 35 18.99 1.58 -22.94
C SER A 35 19.02 3.06 -23.37
N THR A 36 18.01 3.88 -23.03
CA THR A 36 17.90 5.25 -23.58
C THR A 36 18.07 6.40 -22.57
N LEU A 37 17.80 6.20 -21.26
CA LEU A 37 17.93 7.23 -20.21
C LEU A 37 18.27 6.62 -18.82
N PRO A 38 19.57 6.40 -18.49
CA PRO A 38 19.97 5.59 -17.33
C PRO A 38 19.68 6.23 -15.96
N ILE A 39 19.70 7.56 -15.84
CA ILE A 39 19.48 8.26 -14.56
C ILE A 39 17.99 8.26 -14.17
N ALA A 40 17.09 8.46 -15.13
CA ALA A 40 15.65 8.46 -14.90
C ALA A 40 15.13 7.04 -14.60
N GLY A 41 15.65 6.02 -15.31
CA GLY A 41 15.29 4.62 -15.06
C GLY A 41 15.67 4.14 -13.65
N GLY A 42 16.85 4.56 -13.14
CA GLY A 42 17.31 4.19 -11.79
C GLY A 42 16.39 4.73 -10.68
N ILE A 43 15.93 5.97 -10.79
CA ILE A 43 15.02 6.59 -9.80
C ILE A 43 13.68 5.86 -9.79
N ILE A 44 13.12 5.54 -10.96
CA ILE A 44 11.84 4.81 -11.07
C ILE A 44 11.94 3.42 -10.42
N ILE A 45 13.04 2.71 -10.62
CA ILE A 45 13.28 1.39 -10.01
C ILE A 45 13.29 1.50 -8.47
N ILE A 46 13.97 2.48 -7.90
CA ILE A 46 14.04 2.67 -6.43
C ILE A 46 12.65 2.93 -5.85
N PHE A 47 11.87 3.84 -6.45
CA PHE A 47 10.50 4.13 -6.02
C PHE A 47 9.60 2.90 -6.12
N THR A 48 9.75 2.12 -7.19
CA THR A 48 8.97 0.91 -7.43
C THR A 48 9.26 -0.16 -6.36
N ILE A 49 10.53 -0.36 -5.98
CA ILE A 49 10.91 -1.31 -4.94
C ILE A 49 10.35 -0.89 -3.57
N ILE A 50 10.45 0.40 -3.22
CA ILE A 50 9.91 0.93 -1.96
C ILE A 50 8.38 0.76 -1.91
N SER A 51 7.69 1.02 -3.01
CA SER A 51 6.24 0.76 -3.15
C SER A 51 5.90 -0.72 -2.92
N LEU A 52 6.71 -1.63 -3.45
CA LEU A 52 6.51 -3.08 -3.29
C LEU A 52 6.70 -3.53 -1.84
N ILE A 53 7.76 -3.07 -1.18
CA ILE A 53 8.03 -3.35 0.24
C ILE A 53 6.90 -2.84 1.11
N SER A 54 6.46 -1.60 0.88
CA SER A 54 5.38 -0.99 1.67
C SER A 54 4.03 -1.72 1.49
N SER A 55 3.73 -2.17 0.26
CA SER A 55 2.55 -2.98 -0.04
C SER A 55 2.56 -4.32 0.71
N ILE A 56 3.71 -4.99 0.78
CA ILE A 56 3.89 -6.23 1.54
C ILE A 56 3.68 -5.98 3.05
N LEU A 57 4.25 -4.90 3.58
CA LEU A 57 4.07 -4.56 5.00
C LEU A 57 2.60 -4.32 5.35
N ILE A 58 1.86 -3.58 4.52
CA ILE A 58 0.42 -3.33 4.73
C ILE A 58 -0.36 -4.65 4.72
N ILE A 59 -0.03 -5.58 3.82
CA ILE A 59 -0.66 -6.91 3.75
C ILE A 59 -0.40 -7.70 5.03
N ILE A 60 0.85 -7.76 5.49
CA ILE A 60 1.24 -8.50 6.69
C ILE A 60 0.57 -7.89 7.94
N PHE A 61 0.68 -6.58 8.13
CA PHE A 61 0.10 -5.91 9.30
C PHE A 61 -1.43 -5.91 9.25
N GLY A 62 -2.03 -5.77 8.07
CA GLY A 62 -3.48 -5.87 7.88
C GLY A 62 -4.01 -7.27 8.22
N ALA A 63 -3.31 -8.32 7.77
CA ALA A 63 -3.64 -9.70 8.13
C ALA A 63 -3.50 -9.94 9.64
N LEU A 64 -2.42 -9.45 10.26
CA LEU A 64 -2.22 -9.55 11.71
C LEU A 64 -3.27 -8.78 12.51
N ALA A 65 -3.70 -7.61 12.03
CA ALA A 65 -4.77 -6.83 12.63
C ALA A 65 -6.12 -7.56 12.57
N LEU A 66 -6.40 -8.25 11.46
CA LEU A 66 -7.61 -9.08 11.30
C LEU A 66 -7.56 -10.35 12.16
N ALA A 67 -6.42 -11.05 12.19
CA ALA A 67 -6.27 -12.34 12.86
C ALA A 67 -6.18 -12.21 14.38
N LYS A 68 -5.44 -11.22 14.89
CA LYS A 68 -5.24 -11.03 16.35
C LYS A 68 -6.20 -10.03 16.98
N GLY A 69 -7.01 -9.31 16.21
CA GLY A 69 -7.94 -8.28 16.72
C GLY A 69 -7.26 -7.10 17.43
N ASN A 70 -5.93 -7.01 17.41
CA ASN A 70 -5.19 -6.06 18.23
C ASN A 70 -5.18 -4.66 17.59
N ASN A 71 -5.63 -3.66 18.36
CA ASN A 71 -5.64 -2.26 17.96
C ASN A 71 -4.25 -1.72 17.57
N LYS A 72 -3.16 -2.25 18.13
CA LYS A 72 -1.80 -1.83 17.77
C LYS A 72 -1.49 -2.12 16.29
N PHE A 73 -1.75 -3.34 15.82
CA PHE A 73 -1.52 -3.71 14.40
C PHE A 73 -2.44 -2.93 13.45
N LYS A 74 -3.67 -2.63 13.87
CA LYS A 74 -4.61 -1.78 13.11
C LYS A 74 -4.02 -0.39 12.88
N ILE A 75 -3.53 0.26 13.94
CA ILE A 75 -2.94 1.59 13.87
C ILE A 75 -1.68 1.56 13.01
N THR A 76 -0.81 0.56 13.20
CA THR A 76 0.37 0.35 12.36
C THR A 76 0.01 0.22 10.88
N THR A 77 -1.01 -0.57 10.54
CA THR A 77 -1.49 -0.75 9.15
C THR A 77 -1.98 0.58 8.55
N GLY A 78 -2.75 1.36 9.32
CA GLY A 78 -3.24 2.66 8.87
C GLY A 78 -2.13 3.70 8.66
N ILE A 79 -1.16 3.77 9.57
CA ILE A 79 -0.01 4.70 9.46
C ILE A 79 0.87 4.32 8.27
N ILE A 80 1.21 3.03 8.12
CA ILE A 80 2.01 2.57 6.97
C ILE A 80 1.27 2.84 5.66
N GLY A 81 -0.06 2.63 5.63
CA GLY A 81 -0.90 2.96 4.48
C GLY A 81 -0.82 4.44 4.09
N ILE A 82 -0.91 5.35 5.06
CA ILE A 82 -0.76 6.80 4.81
C ILE A 82 0.64 7.14 4.28
N ILE A 83 1.70 6.58 4.88
CA ILE A 83 3.09 6.82 4.43
C ILE A 83 3.29 6.29 3.00
N SER A 84 2.68 5.16 2.67
CA SER A 84 2.83 4.51 1.36
C SER A 84 2.27 5.35 0.21
N ILE A 85 1.36 6.29 0.49
CA ILE A 85 0.80 7.21 -0.52
C ILE A 85 1.87 8.11 -1.13
N LEU A 86 2.87 8.53 -0.33
CA LEU A 86 3.97 9.38 -0.80
C LEU A 86 4.77 8.72 -1.91
N PHE A 87 4.80 7.39 -1.92
CA PHE A 87 5.54 6.59 -2.91
C PHE A 87 4.62 6.09 -4.02
N ASN A 88 3.36 5.76 -3.71
CA ASN A 88 2.40 5.25 -4.69
C ASN A 88 1.78 6.30 -5.60
N TRP A 89 1.95 7.60 -5.32
CA TRP A 89 1.46 8.63 -6.25
C TRP A 89 2.16 8.56 -7.62
N ILE A 90 3.43 8.11 -7.64
CA ILE A 90 4.20 7.90 -8.87
C ILE A 90 3.64 6.73 -9.69
N ALA A 91 3.07 5.72 -9.03
CA ALA A 91 2.47 4.58 -9.70
C ALA A 91 1.14 5.00 -10.36
N TYR A 92 0.10 5.33 -9.58
CA TYR A 92 -1.20 5.77 -10.10
C TYR A 92 -2.02 6.50 -9.03
N PHE A 93 -2.55 7.69 -9.37
CA PHE A 93 -3.37 8.53 -8.49
C PHE A 93 -4.62 7.80 -7.95
N PHE A 94 -5.28 6.97 -8.77
CA PHE A 94 -6.45 6.22 -8.35
C PHE A 94 -6.14 5.20 -7.23
N VAL A 95 -5.00 4.51 -7.32
CA VAL A 95 -4.55 3.54 -6.32
C VAL A 95 -4.22 4.23 -5.00
N ALA A 96 -3.58 5.40 -5.09
CA ALA A 96 -3.29 6.22 -3.92
C ALA A 96 -4.57 6.63 -3.16
N ILE A 97 -5.65 6.99 -3.87
CA ILE A 97 -6.94 7.32 -3.24
C ILE A 97 -7.55 6.11 -2.53
N ILE A 98 -7.51 4.92 -3.14
CA ILE A 98 -8.04 3.70 -2.51
C ILE A 98 -7.30 3.40 -1.21
N ILE A 99 -5.97 3.49 -1.22
CA ILE A 99 -5.14 3.27 -0.03
C ILE A 99 -5.40 4.36 1.03
N LEU A 100 -5.60 5.61 0.63
CA LEU A 100 -5.97 6.70 1.54
C LEU A 100 -7.29 6.41 2.24
N VAL A 101 -8.33 6.13 1.47
CA VAL A 101 -9.67 5.84 1.99
C VAL A 101 -9.63 4.60 2.90
N GLY A 102 -8.97 3.52 2.47
CA GLY A 102 -8.79 2.32 3.29
C GLY A 102 -8.04 2.59 4.59
N SER A 103 -6.99 3.40 4.56
CA SER A 103 -6.18 3.74 5.75
C SER A 103 -6.94 4.62 6.74
N ILE A 104 -7.71 5.60 6.26
CA ILE A 104 -8.58 6.42 7.11
C ILE A 104 -9.66 5.56 7.75
N LEU A 105 -10.36 4.73 6.97
CA LEU A 105 -11.38 3.80 7.49
C LEU A 105 -10.80 2.83 8.52
N THR A 106 -9.58 2.34 8.29
CA THR A 106 -8.84 1.47 9.21
C THR A 106 -8.54 2.19 10.53
N LEU A 107 -8.13 3.46 10.50
CA LEU A 107 -7.84 4.25 11.69
C LEU A 107 -9.11 4.62 12.47
N CYS A 108 -10.19 5.00 11.77
CA CYS A 108 -11.46 5.42 12.35
C CYS A 108 -12.30 4.26 12.93
N GLY A 109 -12.13 3.03 12.44
CA GLY A 109 -12.84 1.86 12.97
C GLY A 109 -12.29 1.35 14.31
N LYS A 110 -13.11 0.74 15.16
CA LYS A 110 -12.62 0.01 16.35
C LYS A 110 -12.32 -1.46 16.01
N ALA A 111 -11.11 -1.95 16.31
CA ALA A 111 -10.88 -3.38 16.42
C ALA A 111 -11.39 -3.79 17.80
N LYS A 112 -12.50 -4.52 17.85
CA LYS A 112 -13.05 -5.03 19.11
C LYS A 112 -12.03 -6.03 19.68
N ASN A 113 -11.76 -5.90 20.98
CA ASN A 113 -11.01 -6.86 21.80
C ASN A 113 -11.34 -8.29 21.42
#